data_AF-A0A9P6GDQ2-F1
#
_entry.id   AF-A0A9P6GDQ2-F1
#
_cell.length_a   1.000
_cell.length_b   1.000
_cell.length_c   1.000
_cell.angle_alpha   90.00
_cell.angle_beta   90.00
_cell.angle_gamma   90.00
#
_symmetry.space_group_name_H-M   'P 1'
#
loop_
_entity.id
_entity.type
_entity.pdbx_description
1 polymer ?
#
loop_
_entity_poly.entity_id
_entity_poly.type
_entity_poly.pdbx_seq_one_letter_code
_entity_poly.pdbx_strand_id
1 'polypeptide(L)'
;MQISYLAFLDYAYAPAIVLGYFLALVFGLCTRQQAITMRPKKRSLSTLFMFVIGLSYALEALFIVYQRQPDERRPALQHTIFRIATVAPIWMILAVYLYMTECLRWNPYVGVFILGFLFESIATALSFATRRYSDTVSLCLSVVRSMAALALSIIGTIFMASYTAERYSDEEAQPLLEHSNADTPRRRLTQPSNWIEYLQSFAIFMPHLLPWHDPKILVCLALRLVVALLNRALNVAIPWQLGTAIDKLISGPGTLPWKEIVFWTTGLLLDSSLGFNALDRLASNYIQNSSYKQVSKLAMGHIMKLSFEFHSSKNTGEILKAIDQAGSLNSLVELVIFQILPIVFDSIIAMVYVTHLFDIRLTLAIFSISTT
;
A
#
# COMPACT_ATOMS: atom_id res chain seq x y z
N MET A 1 18.48 -29.44 -11.85
CA MET A 1 18.55 -27.99 -12.14
C MET A 1 17.23 -27.46 -12.74
N GLN A 2 16.65 -28.08 -13.77
CA GLN A 2 15.40 -27.60 -14.41
C GLN A 2 14.16 -27.57 -13.49
N ILE A 3 14.01 -28.54 -12.58
CA ILE A 3 12.89 -28.59 -11.61
C ILE A 3 12.91 -27.38 -10.65
N SER A 4 14.10 -26.82 -10.37
CA SER A 4 14.27 -25.69 -9.45
C SER A 4 13.75 -24.37 -10.02
N TYR A 5 13.92 -24.12 -11.34
CA TYR A 5 13.44 -22.88 -11.99
C TYR A 5 11.93 -22.80 -12.04
N LEU A 6 11.29 -23.94 -12.24
CA LEU A 6 9.84 -24.03 -12.35
C LEU A 6 9.17 -23.88 -10.98
N ALA A 7 9.77 -24.44 -9.92
CA ALA A 7 9.36 -24.19 -8.55
C ALA A 7 9.48 -22.70 -8.22
N PHE A 8 10.61 -22.06 -8.56
CA PHE A 8 10.80 -20.62 -8.38
C PHE A 8 9.70 -19.80 -9.08
N LEU A 9 9.35 -20.13 -10.32
CA LEU A 9 8.29 -19.46 -11.06
C LEU A 9 6.91 -19.64 -10.41
N ASP A 10 6.58 -20.85 -9.95
CA ASP A 10 5.33 -21.17 -9.26
C ASP A 10 5.19 -20.34 -7.95
N TYR A 11 6.29 -20.10 -7.23
CA TYR A 11 6.31 -19.26 -6.03
C TYR A 11 6.30 -17.75 -6.34
N ALA A 12 6.92 -17.33 -7.46
CA ALA A 12 7.08 -15.93 -7.81
C ALA A 12 5.83 -15.29 -8.44
N TYR A 13 4.95 -16.10 -9.08
CA TYR A 13 3.76 -15.64 -9.79
C TYR A 13 2.86 -14.77 -8.91
N ALA A 14 2.37 -15.31 -7.80
CA ALA A 14 1.39 -14.64 -6.94
C ALA A 14 1.94 -13.33 -6.32
N PRO A 15 3.15 -13.31 -5.72
CA PRO A 15 3.76 -12.07 -5.23
C PRO A 15 3.97 -11.04 -6.33
N ALA A 16 4.39 -11.45 -7.53
CA ALA A 16 4.64 -10.51 -8.64
C ALA A 16 3.38 -9.80 -9.11
N ILE A 17 2.24 -10.50 -9.22
CA ILE A 17 0.96 -9.87 -9.57
C ILE A 17 0.52 -8.89 -8.48
N VAL A 18 0.61 -9.29 -7.22
CA VAL A 18 0.16 -8.48 -6.08
C VAL A 18 1.01 -7.22 -5.94
N LEU A 19 2.34 -7.36 -5.94
CA LEU A 19 3.26 -6.23 -5.88
C LEU A 19 3.12 -5.33 -7.10
N GLY A 20 2.96 -5.90 -8.29
CA GLY A 20 2.71 -5.15 -9.53
C GLY A 20 1.43 -4.32 -9.46
N TYR A 21 0.34 -4.90 -8.96
CA TYR A 21 -0.93 -4.20 -8.76
C TYR A 21 -0.79 -3.05 -7.75
N PHE A 22 -0.13 -3.31 -6.63
CA PHE A 22 0.09 -2.34 -5.57
C PHE A 22 0.96 -1.16 -6.05
N LEU A 23 2.09 -1.45 -6.70
CA LEU A 23 2.96 -0.40 -7.25
C LEU A 23 2.22 0.46 -8.27
N ALA A 24 1.37 -0.15 -9.11
CA ALA A 24 0.56 0.60 -10.06
C ALA A 24 -0.53 1.45 -9.37
N LEU A 25 -1.10 0.99 -8.24
CA LEU A 25 -2.03 1.78 -7.43
C LEU A 25 -1.33 2.98 -6.78
N VAL A 26 -0.16 2.76 -6.15
CA VAL A 26 0.66 3.82 -5.55
C VAL A 26 1.07 4.82 -6.62
N PHE A 27 1.57 4.36 -7.76
CA PHE A 27 1.91 5.22 -8.88
C PHE A 27 0.70 6.01 -9.37
N GLY A 28 -0.48 5.39 -9.47
CA GLY A 28 -1.73 6.07 -9.81
C GLY A 28 -2.18 7.10 -8.78
N LEU A 29 -1.89 6.88 -7.49
CA LEU A 29 -2.14 7.84 -6.41
C LEU A 29 -1.16 9.02 -6.47
N CYS A 30 0.13 8.75 -6.67
CA CYS A 30 1.17 9.77 -6.81
C CYS A 30 0.97 10.65 -8.05
N THR A 31 0.52 10.06 -9.17
CA THR A 31 0.28 10.78 -10.43
C THR A 31 -1.12 11.39 -10.52
N ARG A 32 -1.92 11.32 -9.45
CA ARG A 32 -3.28 11.87 -9.36
C ARG A 32 -4.16 11.47 -10.56
N GLN A 33 -4.04 10.21 -11.00
CA GLN A 33 -4.86 9.67 -12.08
C GLN A 33 -6.33 9.63 -11.64
N GLN A 34 -7.22 10.17 -12.47
CA GLN A 34 -8.66 10.19 -12.21
C GLN A 34 -9.25 8.77 -12.32
N ALA A 35 -10.23 8.46 -11.46
CA ALA A 35 -11.00 7.23 -11.57
C ALA A 35 -11.99 7.35 -12.74
N ILE A 36 -12.13 6.28 -13.52
CA ILE A 36 -12.91 6.29 -14.75
C ILE A 36 -14.13 5.39 -14.55
N THR A 37 -15.30 5.87 -14.95
CA THR A 37 -16.52 5.05 -15.02
C THR A 37 -16.54 4.31 -16.36
N MET A 38 -16.46 2.98 -16.31
CA MET A 38 -16.45 2.17 -17.53
C MET A 38 -17.86 1.82 -18.02
N ARG A 39 -18.02 1.74 -19.35
CA ARG A 39 -19.23 1.17 -19.95
C ARG A 39 -19.43 -0.29 -19.47
N PRO A 40 -20.65 -0.67 -19.08
CA PRO A 40 -20.91 -1.96 -18.42
C PRO A 40 -20.54 -3.17 -19.29
N LYS A 41 -20.67 -3.08 -20.62
CA LYS A 41 -20.30 -4.16 -21.56
C LYS A 41 -18.80 -4.46 -21.56
N LYS A 42 -17.94 -3.43 -21.51
CA LYS A 42 -16.47 -3.56 -21.50
C LYS A 42 -15.96 -4.13 -20.17
N ARG A 43 -16.59 -3.69 -19.07
CA ARG A 43 -16.34 -4.21 -17.71
C ARG A 43 -16.70 -5.69 -17.62
N SER A 44 -17.90 -6.06 -18.05
CA SER A 44 -18.38 -7.45 -18.03
C SER A 44 -17.49 -8.41 -18.82
N LEU A 45 -17.01 -8.00 -20.00
CA LEU A 45 -16.12 -8.82 -20.81
C LEU A 45 -14.77 -9.10 -20.12
N SER A 46 -14.17 -8.08 -19.49
CA SER A 46 -12.89 -8.24 -18.78
C SER A 46 -13.04 -9.09 -17.52
N THR A 47 -14.14 -8.89 -16.77
CA THR A 47 -14.50 -9.71 -15.61
C THR A 47 -14.72 -11.19 -16.01
N LEU A 48 -15.37 -11.45 -17.14
CA LEU A 48 -15.60 -12.81 -17.65
C LEU A 48 -14.29 -13.57 -17.88
N PHE A 49 -13.31 -12.96 -18.55
CA PHE A 49 -12.01 -13.60 -18.78
C PHE A 49 -11.24 -13.89 -17.49
N MET A 50 -11.33 -13.03 -16.48
CA MET A 50 -10.74 -13.32 -15.16
C MET A 50 -11.39 -14.50 -14.46
N PHE A 51 -12.72 -14.62 -14.54
CA PHE A 51 -13.45 -15.78 -14.04
C PHE A 51 -13.07 -17.06 -14.80
N VAL A 52 -12.88 -17.00 -16.12
CA VAL A 52 -12.41 -18.14 -16.93
C VAL A 52 -11.03 -18.61 -16.46
N ILE A 53 -10.10 -17.67 -16.21
CA ILE A 53 -8.76 -18.00 -15.68
C ILE A 53 -8.90 -18.65 -14.28
N GLY A 54 -9.64 -18.05 -13.35
CA GLY A 54 -9.85 -18.60 -12.01
C GLY A 54 -10.52 -19.98 -12.01
N LEU A 55 -11.56 -20.17 -12.83
CA LEU A 55 -12.27 -21.44 -12.97
C LEU A 55 -11.37 -22.54 -13.57
N SER A 56 -10.53 -22.20 -14.55
CA SER A 56 -9.59 -23.16 -15.14
C SER A 56 -8.53 -23.65 -14.13
N TYR A 57 -8.16 -22.83 -13.15
CA TYR A 57 -7.31 -23.24 -12.03
C TYR A 57 -8.04 -24.17 -11.06
N ALA A 58 -9.31 -23.88 -10.76
CA ALA A 58 -10.15 -24.74 -9.93
C ALA A 58 -10.38 -26.12 -10.59
N LEU A 59 -10.58 -26.16 -11.91
CA LEU A 59 -10.72 -27.41 -12.67
C LEU A 59 -9.43 -28.26 -12.64
N GLU A 60 -8.25 -27.64 -12.70
CA GLU A 60 -6.97 -28.37 -12.56
C GLU A 60 -6.80 -28.93 -11.14
N ALA A 61 -7.19 -28.17 -10.10
CA ALA A 61 -7.18 -28.67 -8.72
C ALA A 61 -8.09 -29.90 -8.55
N LEU A 62 -9.33 -29.83 -9.07
CA LEU A 62 -10.28 -30.95 -9.01
C LEU A 62 -9.76 -32.18 -9.76
N PHE A 63 -9.14 -31.99 -10.93
CA PHE A 63 -8.55 -33.07 -11.71
C PHE A 63 -7.41 -33.77 -10.96
N ILE A 64 -6.52 -32.99 -10.30
CA ILE A 64 -5.43 -33.53 -9.48
C ILE A 64 -5.95 -34.29 -8.27
N VAL A 65 -7.03 -33.82 -7.64
CA VAL A 65 -7.68 -34.51 -6.52
C VAL A 65 -8.36 -35.80 -6.98
N TYR A 66 -9.03 -35.79 -8.14
CA TYR A 66 -9.71 -36.95 -8.69
C TYR A 66 -8.75 -38.09 -9.07
N GLN A 67 -7.58 -37.76 -9.63
CA GLN A 67 -6.56 -38.76 -10.00
C GLN A 67 -5.72 -39.25 -8.81
N ARG A 68 -6.03 -38.83 -7.57
CA ARG A 68 -5.21 -39.13 -6.40
C ARG A 68 -5.38 -40.57 -5.94
N GLN A 69 -4.40 -41.41 -6.26
CA GLN A 69 -4.23 -42.75 -5.70
C GLN A 69 -3.60 -42.62 -4.29
N PRO A 70 -4.07 -43.36 -3.27
CA PRO A 70 -3.76 -43.09 -1.86
C PRO A 70 -2.28 -43.25 -1.45
N ASP A 71 -1.44 -43.94 -2.23
CA ASP A 71 -0.09 -44.35 -1.80
C ASP A 71 1.10 -43.58 -2.42
N GLU A 72 0.90 -42.68 -3.39
CA GLU A 72 2.04 -42.07 -4.11
C GLU A 72 2.22 -40.57 -3.83
N ARG A 73 3.01 -40.24 -2.79
CA ARG A 73 3.44 -38.85 -2.52
C ARG A 73 4.56 -38.44 -3.48
N ARG A 74 4.22 -37.85 -4.63
CA ARG A 74 5.20 -37.26 -5.55
C ARG A 74 5.55 -35.81 -5.14
N PRO A 75 6.85 -35.45 -4.94
CA PRO A 75 7.26 -34.11 -4.49
C PRO A 75 6.93 -33.00 -5.51
N ALA A 76 6.88 -33.30 -6.81
CA ALA A 76 6.51 -32.34 -7.85
C ALA A 76 5.07 -31.81 -7.74
N LEU A 77 4.20 -32.52 -7.01
CA LEU A 77 2.80 -32.14 -6.80
C LEU A 77 2.66 -30.93 -5.85
N GLN A 78 3.60 -30.75 -4.91
CA GLN A 78 3.52 -29.70 -3.88
C GLN A 78 3.63 -28.29 -4.47
N HIS A 79 4.53 -28.09 -5.43
CA HIS A 79 4.72 -26.79 -6.09
C HIS A 79 3.51 -26.39 -6.95
N THR A 80 2.89 -27.36 -7.64
CA THR A 80 1.71 -27.11 -8.48
C THR A 80 0.48 -26.78 -7.62
N ILE A 81 0.27 -27.50 -6.51
CA ILE A 81 -0.83 -27.21 -5.58
C ILE A 81 -0.66 -25.82 -4.97
N PHE A 82 0.56 -25.44 -4.60
CA PHE A 82 0.84 -24.11 -4.06
C PHE A 82 0.50 -23.00 -5.08
N ARG A 83 0.91 -23.16 -6.34
CA ARG A 83 0.55 -22.22 -7.41
C ARG A 83 -0.96 -22.08 -7.54
N ILE A 84 -1.69 -23.20 -7.59
CA ILE A 84 -3.16 -23.16 -7.75
C ILE A 84 -3.81 -22.49 -6.54
N ALA A 85 -3.40 -22.85 -5.32
CA ALA A 85 -3.95 -22.31 -4.08
C ALA A 85 -3.73 -20.80 -3.93
N THR A 86 -2.67 -20.25 -4.52
CA THR A 86 -2.32 -18.83 -4.42
C THR A 86 -2.85 -18.01 -5.59
N VAL A 87 -2.73 -18.50 -6.82
CA VAL A 87 -3.06 -17.73 -8.04
C VAL A 87 -4.57 -17.72 -8.33
N ALA A 88 -5.27 -18.83 -8.08
CA ALA A 88 -6.72 -18.92 -8.31
C ALA A 88 -7.53 -17.87 -7.53
N PRO A 89 -7.35 -17.70 -6.20
CA PRO A 89 -8.11 -16.70 -5.46
C PRO A 89 -7.77 -15.27 -5.89
N ILE A 90 -6.54 -14.98 -6.30
CA ILE A 90 -6.15 -13.63 -6.78
C ILE A 90 -7.00 -13.22 -7.98
N TRP A 91 -7.11 -14.07 -9.00
CA TRP A 91 -7.93 -13.80 -10.19
C TRP A 91 -9.41 -13.67 -9.85
N MET A 92 -9.92 -14.49 -8.93
CA MET A 92 -11.32 -14.43 -8.50
C MET A 92 -11.64 -13.15 -7.70
N ILE A 93 -10.77 -12.76 -6.78
CA ILE A 93 -10.91 -11.53 -5.99
C ILE A 93 -10.84 -10.31 -6.90
N LEU A 94 -9.89 -10.26 -7.84
CA LEU A 94 -9.78 -9.17 -8.82
C LEU A 94 -11.02 -9.09 -9.73
N ALA A 95 -11.60 -10.22 -10.12
CA ALA A 95 -12.83 -10.27 -10.91
C ALA A 95 -14.04 -9.71 -10.14
N VAL A 96 -14.21 -10.12 -8.87
CA VAL A 96 -15.27 -9.61 -7.99
C VAL A 96 -15.07 -8.12 -7.72
N TYR A 97 -13.84 -7.69 -7.42
CA TYR A 97 -13.53 -6.29 -7.14
C TYR A 97 -13.79 -5.39 -8.35
N LEU A 98 -13.43 -5.84 -9.56
CA LEU A 98 -13.76 -5.14 -10.81
C LEU A 98 -15.27 -5.06 -11.05
N TYR A 99 -16.04 -6.09 -10.68
CA TYR A 99 -17.48 -6.12 -10.86
C TYR A 99 -18.22 -5.19 -9.89
N MET A 100 -17.81 -5.18 -8.62
CA MET A 100 -18.48 -4.42 -7.56
C MET A 100 -18.15 -2.93 -7.59
N THR A 101 -16.98 -2.55 -8.11
CA THR A 101 -16.53 -1.16 -8.07
C THR A 101 -17.13 -0.34 -9.22
N GLU A 102 -17.82 0.75 -8.87
CA GLU A 102 -18.43 1.68 -9.85
C GLU A 102 -17.41 2.65 -10.46
N CYS A 103 -16.44 3.10 -9.65
CA CYS A 103 -15.39 4.03 -10.05
C CYS A 103 -14.02 3.40 -9.84
N LEU A 104 -13.35 3.00 -10.93
CA LEU A 104 -12.12 2.24 -10.87
C LEU A 104 -10.98 2.97 -11.60
N ARG A 105 -9.75 2.79 -11.11
CA ARG A 105 -8.55 3.15 -11.86
C ARG A 105 -8.15 1.96 -12.72
N TRP A 106 -8.13 2.14 -14.05
CA TRP A 106 -7.86 1.04 -14.98
C TRP A 106 -6.38 0.66 -15.07
N ASN A 107 -5.48 1.63 -14.86
CA ASN A 107 -4.03 1.46 -15.03
C ASN A 107 -3.44 0.25 -14.26
N PRO A 108 -3.76 0.02 -12.97
CA PRO A 108 -3.27 -1.16 -12.24
C PRO A 108 -3.69 -2.50 -12.83
N TYR A 109 -4.89 -2.58 -13.40
CA TYR A 109 -5.41 -3.82 -13.99
C TYR A 109 -4.65 -4.20 -15.26
N VAL A 110 -4.31 -3.22 -16.11
CA VAL A 110 -3.53 -3.48 -17.32
C VAL A 110 -2.16 -4.07 -16.98
N GLY A 111 -1.48 -3.54 -15.95
CA GLY A 111 -0.21 -4.08 -15.47
C GLY A 111 -0.34 -5.53 -15.01
N VAL A 112 -1.41 -5.86 -14.27
CA VAL A 112 -1.70 -7.24 -13.83
C VAL A 112 -1.99 -8.17 -15.00
N PHE A 113 -2.70 -7.72 -16.04
CA PHE A 113 -3.02 -8.57 -17.19
C PHE A 113 -1.76 -8.93 -17.99
N ILE A 114 -0.87 -7.95 -18.18
CA ILE A 114 0.42 -8.16 -18.86
C ILE A 114 1.29 -9.12 -18.04
N LEU A 115 1.43 -8.87 -16.73
CA LEU A 115 2.19 -9.76 -15.84
C LEU A 115 1.61 -11.17 -15.81
N GLY A 116 0.29 -11.31 -15.67
CA GLY A 116 -0.41 -12.58 -15.74
C GLY A 116 -0.11 -13.33 -17.04
N PHE A 117 -0.22 -12.67 -18.19
CA PHE A 117 0.13 -13.27 -19.48
C PHE A 117 1.60 -13.73 -19.55
N LEU A 118 2.55 -12.90 -19.09
CA LEU A 118 3.97 -13.26 -19.08
C LEU A 118 4.22 -14.49 -18.22
N PHE A 119 3.67 -14.53 -17.00
CA PHE A 119 3.87 -15.68 -16.13
C PHE A 119 3.16 -16.95 -16.66
N GLU A 120 1.94 -16.85 -17.19
CA GLU A 120 1.23 -18.00 -17.80
C GLU A 120 1.97 -18.55 -19.02
N SER A 121 2.47 -17.67 -19.89
CA SER A 121 3.18 -18.08 -21.11
C SER A 121 4.53 -18.73 -20.79
N ILE A 122 5.29 -18.16 -19.85
CA ILE A 122 6.55 -18.75 -19.37
C ILE A 122 6.30 -20.08 -18.66
N ALA A 123 5.26 -20.17 -17.82
CA ALA A 123 4.90 -21.39 -17.12
C ALA A 123 4.47 -22.51 -18.08
N THR A 124 3.65 -22.20 -19.08
CA THR A 124 3.21 -23.17 -20.10
C THR A 124 4.39 -23.62 -20.97
N ALA A 125 5.24 -22.70 -21.43
CA ALA A 125 6.41 -23.02 -22.25
C ALA A 125 7.41 -23.91 -21.50
N LEU A 126 7.70 -23.59 -20.23
CA LEU A 126 8.63 -24.37 -19.42
C LEU A 126 8.02 -25.73 -19.05
N SER A 127 6.71 -25.79 -18.76
CA SER A 127 6.02 -27.05 -18.49
C SER A 127 5.99 -28.00 -19.68
N PHE A 128 5.89 -27.46 -20.90
CA PHE A 128 6.02 -28.22 -22.15
C PHE A 128 7.46 -28.72 -22.34
N ALA A 129 8.45 -27.84 -22.17
CA ALA A 129 9.87 -28.18 -22.33
C ALA A 129 10.35 -29.25 -21.33
N THR A 130 9.87 -29.22 -20.10
CA THR A 130 10.27 -30.18 -19.05
C THR A 130 9.37 -31.42 -18.98
N ARG A 131 8.41 -31.58 -19.91
CA ARG A 131 7.36 -32.63 -19.86
C ARG A 131 6.73 -32.78 -18.47
N ARG A 132 6.45 -31.65 -17.79
CA ARG A 132 5.96 -31.66 -16.40
C ARG A 132 4.59 -32.31 -16.28
N TYR A 133 3.73 -32.08 -17.26
CA TYR A 133 2.41 -32.69 -17.32
C TYR A 133 2.49 -33.93 -18.19
N SER A 134 2.25 -35.09 -17.57
CA SER A 134 2.04 -36.34 -18.31
C SER A 134 0.64 -36.40 -18.92
N ASP A 135 -0.30 -35.59 -18.42
CA ASP A 135 -1.72 -35.62 -18.78
C ASP A 135 -2.10 -34.52 -19.76
N THR A 136 -2.79 -34.92 -20.84
CA THR A 136 -3.29 -34.02 -21.90
C THR A 136 -4.26 -32.97 -21.36
N VAL A 137 -5.03 -33.28 -20.31
CA VAL A 137 -6.04 -32.38 -19.72
C VAL A 137 -5.39 -31.17 -19.06
N SER A 138 -4.36 -31.38 -18.24
CA SER A 138 -3.63 -30.29 -17.55
C SER A 138 -2.90 -29.38 -18.53
N LEU A 139 -2.37 -29.93 -19.63
CA LEU A 139 -1.78 -29.14 -20.71
C LEU A 139 -2.83 -28.29 -21.42
N CYS A 140 -3.98 -28.86 -21.75
CA CYS A 140 -5.08 -28.14 -22.41
C CYS A 140 -5.56 -26.96 -21.54
N LEU A 141 -5.74 -27.18 -20.24
CA LEU A 141 -6.13 -26.11 -19.32
C LEU A 141 -5.05 -25.00 -19.21
N SER A 142 -3.76 -25.36 -19.24
CA SER A 142 -2.65 -24.39 -19.25
C SER A 142 -2.64 -23.52 -20.51
N VAL A 143 -2.90 -24.14 -21.68
CA VAL A 143 -2.99 -23.42 -22.96
C VAL A 143 -4.20 -22.48 -22.96
N VAL A 144 -5.36 -22.95 -22.50
CA VAL A 144 -6.57 -22.12 -22.37
C VAL A 144 -6.32 -20.90 -21.48
N ARG A 145 -5.57 -21.05 -20.38
CA ARG A 145 -5.18 -19.92 -19.51
C ARG A 145 -4.29 -18.91 -20.22
N SER A 146 -3.24 -19.39 -20.88
CA SER A 146 -2.33 -18.50 -21.61
C SER A 146 -3.07 -17.73 -22.71
N MET A 147 -4.02 -18.36 -23.40
CA MET A 147 -4.89 -17.70 -24.39
C MET A 147 -5.83 -16.68 -23.75
N ALA A 148 -6.50 -17.03 -22.65
CA ALA A 148 -7.40 -16.13 -21.95
C ALA A 148 -6.65 -14.91 -21.36
N ALA A 149 -5.45 -15.12 -20.81
CA ALA A 149 -4.60 -14.04 -20.30
C ALA A 149 -4.09 -13.11 -21.42
N LEU A 150 -3.75 -13.67 -22.59
CA LEU A 150 -3.38 -12.88 -23.77
C LEU A 150 -4.55 -12.01 -24.25
N ALA A 151 -5.75 -12.59 -24.38
CA ALA A 151 -6.95 -11.85 -24.77
C ALA A 151 -7.24 -10.71 -23.79
N LEU A 152 -7.13 -10.97 -22.48
CA LEU A 152 -7.34 -9.98 -21.44
C LEU A 152 -6.29 -8.85 -21.49
N SER A 153 -5.02 -9.15 -21.76
CA SER A 153 -3.96 -8.15 -21.92
C SER A 153 -4.21 -7.25 -23.13
N ILE A 154 -4.65 -7.81 -24.26
CA ILE A 154 -4.97 -7.05 -25.49
C ILE A 154 -6.17 -6.13 -25.23
N ILE A 155 -7.23 -6.63 -24.59
CA ILE A 155 -8.40 -5.82 -24.22
C ILE A 155 -7.99 -4.69 -23.27
N GLY A 156 -7.12 -4.99 -22.30
CA GLY A 156 -6.58 -4.02 -21.35
C GLY A 156 -5.86 -2.84 -22.00
N THR A 157 -4.93 -3.13 -22.92
CA THR A 157 -4.13 -2.11 -23.61
C THR A 157 -4.95 -1.31 -24.62
N ILE A 158 -5.85 -1.95 -25.38
CA ILE A 158 -6.76 -1.25 -26.29
C ILE A 158 -7.63 -0.25 -25.53
N PHE A 159 -8.15 -0.63 -24.36
CA PHE A 159 -8.95 0.27 -23.54
C PHE A 159 -8.15 1.46 -23.03
N MET A 160 -6.92 1.24 -22.55
CA MET A 160 -6.04 2.33 -22.10
C MET A 160 -5.67 3.29 -23.23
N ALA A 161 -5.37 2.76 -24.43
CA ALA A 161 -5.09 3.58 -25.60
C ALA A 161 -6.32 4.40 -26.03
N SER A 162 -7.51 3.79 -26.05
CA SER A 162 -8.75 4.50 -26.38
C SER A 162 -9.08 5.62 -25.40
N TYR A 163 -8.83 5.40 -24.10
CA TYR A 163 -9.04 6.40 -23.07
C TYR A 163 -8.04 7.56 -23.17
N THR A 164 -6.78 7.25 -23.45
CA THR A 164 -5.75 8.30 -23.62
C THR A 164 -6.04 9.18 -24.83
N ALA A 165 -6.57 8.59 -25.91
CA ALA A 165 -6.99 9.33 -27.09
C ALA A 165 -8.20 10.24 -26.83
N GLU A 166 -9.20 9.76 -26.07
CA GLU A 166 -10.38 10.54 -25.68
C GLU A 166 -9.98 11.73 -24.78
N ARG A 167 -9.09 11.50 -23.79
CA ARG A 167 -8.57 12.56 -22.91
C ARG A 167 -7.77 13.65 -23.64
N TYR A 168 -7.06 13.28 -24.71
CA TYR A 168 -6.31 14.25 -25.52
C TYR A 168 -7.23 15.09 -26.42
N SER A 169 -8.43 14.58 -26.72
CA SER A 169 -9.44 15.28 -27.51
C SER A 169 -10.29 16.26 -26.67
N ASP A 170 -10.32 16.13 -25.34
CA ASP A 170 -11.05 17.05 -24.47
C ASP A 170 -10.34 18.41 -24.44
N GLU A 171 -11.07 19.47 -24.80
CA GLU A 171 -10.60 20.85 -24.95
C GLU A 171 -9.94 21.44 -23.67
N GLU A 172 -10.10 20.81 -22.50
CA GLU A 172 -9.46 21.19 -21.23
C GLU A 172 -7.95 20.92 -21.18
N ALA A 173 -7.40 20.08 -22.06
CA ALA A 173 -5.95 19.82 -22.12
C ALA A 173 -5.18 20.85 -22.97
N GLN A 174 -5.88 21.77 -23.64
CA GLN A 174 -5.25 22.86 -24.38
C GLN A 174 -4.84 23.99 -23.40
N PRO A 175 -3.61 24.51 -23.47
CA PRO A 175 -3.19 25.62 -22.65
C PRO A 175 -4.04 26.86 -22.98
N LEU A 176 -4.97 27.19 -22.09
CA LEU A 176 -5.95 28.28 -22.19
C LEU A 176 -5.35 29.70 -22.24
N LEU A 177 -4.02 29.84 -22.28
CA LEU A 177 -3.30 31.12 -22.24
C LEU A 177 -2.07 31.11 -23.16
N GLU A 178 -2.24 30.75 -24.44
CA GLU A 178 -1.23 31.09 -25.46
C GLU A 178 -1.45 32.50 -26.05
N HIS A 179 -2.56 33.18 -25.70
CA HIS A 179 -2.92 34.50 -26.23
C HIS A 179 -3.09 35.60 -25.16
N SER A 180 -2.12 35.78 -24.27
CA SER A 180 -2.01 37.03 -23.50
C SER A 180 -0.54 37.43 -23.35
N ASN A 181 -0.18 38.47 -24.08
CA ASN A 181 1.16 39.03 -24.17
C ASN A 181 1.68 39.55 -22.83
N ALA A 182 2.98 39.32 -22.65
CA ALA A 182 4.03 40.21 -22.13
C ALA A 182 3.85 40.88 -20.74
N ASP A 183 4.95 40.78 -19.98
CA ASP A 183 5.30 41.61 -18.82
C ASP A 183 4.62 41.27 -17.49
N THR A 184 4.98 40.11 -16.96
CA THR A 184 5.17 39.98 -15.51
C THR A 184 6.40 39.10 -15.30
N PRO A 185 7.41 39.49 -14.50
CA PRO A 185 8.45 38.58 -14.08
C PRO A 185 7.84 37.60 -13.07
N ARG A 186 6.97 36.69 -13.56
CA ARG A 186 6.61 35.47 -12.85
C ARG A 186 7.93 34.74 -12.67
N ARG A 187 8.47 34.79 -11.45
CA ARG A 187 9.42 33.78 -10.99
C ARG A 187 8.81 32.46 -11.41
N ARG A 188 9.40 31.85 -12.43
CA ARG A 188 9.12 30.46 -12.78
C ARG A 188 9.27 29.74 -11.45
N LEU A 189 8.18 29.20 -10.93
CA LEU A 189 8.26 28.06 -10.04
C LEU A 189 8.91 26.99 -10.93
N THR A 190 10.24 27.04 -11.02
CA THR A 190 11.04 25.99 -11.61
C THR A 190 10.54 24.74 -10.94
N GLN A 191 9.84 23.88 -11.70
CA GLN A 191 9.56 22.53 -11.26
C GLN A 191 10.90 21.99 -10.76
N PRO A 192 11.06 21.73 -9.46
CA PRO A 192 12.33 21.27 -8.94
C PRO A 192 12.63 19.96 -9.64
N SER A 193 13.70 19.93 -10.43
CA SER A 193 14.10 18.74 -11.19
C SER A 193 14.51 17.61 -10.25
N ASN A 194 14.82 17.95 -8.99
CA ASN A 194 15.12 17.04 -7.90
C ASN A 194 14.05 17.10 -6.80
N TRP A 195 13.54 15.94 -6.40
CA TRP A 195 12.69 15.77 -5.21
C TRP A 195 13.37 16.30 -3.92
N ILE A 196 14.71 16.31 -3.89
CA ILE A 196 15.52 16.87 -2.81
C ILE A 196 15.36 18.39 -2.72
N GLU A 197 15.33 19.10 -3.85
CA GLU A 197 15.12 20.56 -3.87
C GLU A 197 13.70 20.92 -3.40
N TYR A 198 12.71 20.08 -3.70
CA TYR A 198 11.36 20.22 -3.17
C TYR A 198 11.33 20.07 -1.64
N LEU A 199 11.98 19.04 -1.10
CA LEU A 199 12.11 18.83 0.35
C LEU A 199 12.90 19.94 1.03
N GLN A 200 13.95 20.46 0.40
CA GLN A 200 14.78 21.53 0.93
C GLN A 200 13.99 22.86 1.00
N SER A 201 13.12 23.11 0.03
CA SER A 201 12.17 24.24 0.05
C SER A 201 11.20 24.15 1.22
N PHE A 202 10.80 22.93 1.59
CA PHE A 202 9.94 22.65 2.75
C PHE A 202 10.68 22.75 4.08
N ALA A 203 11.96 22.35 4.12
CA ALA A 203 12.80 22.37 5.31
C ALA A 203 13.01 23.79 5.88
N ILE A 204 12.88 24.83 5.06
CA ILE A 204 12.92 26.24 5.49
C ILE A 204 11.82 26.57 6.51
N PHE A 205 10.66 25.91 6.43
CA PHE A 205 9.55 26.12 7.37
C PHE A 205 9.64 25.25 8.64
N MET A 206 10.53 24.24 8.64
CA MET A 206 10.72 23.30 9.76
C MET A 206 10.97 23.97 11.13
N PRO A 207 11.80 25.05 11.24
CA PRO A 207 12.03 25.71 12.53
C PRO A 207 10.79 26.42 13.09
N HIS A 208 9.83 26.74 12.24
CA HIS A 208 8.59 27.44 12.60
C HIS A 208 7.43 26.46 12.84
N LEU A 209 7.44 25.30 12.17
CA LEU A 209 6.44 24.24 12.36
C LEU A 209 6.66 23.47 13.65
N LEU A 210 7.91 23.29 14.08
CA LEU A 210 8.24 22.74 15.40
C LEU A 210 8.85 23.86 16.27
N PRO A 211 8.04 24.56 17.10
CA PRO A 211 8.54 25.68 17.89
C PRO A 211 9.45 25.22 19.03
N TRP A 212 10.75 25.09 18.75
CA TRP A 212 11.80 24.66 19.70
C TRP A 212 12.04 25.63 20.86
N HIS A 213 11.53 26.86 20.77
CA HIS A 213 11.82 27.93 21.74
C HIS A 213 10.96 27.84 23.01
N ASP A 214 9.79 27.18 22.96
CA ASP A 214 8.90 27.08 24.11
C ASP A 214 9.21 25.82 24.94
N PRO A 215 9.66 25.94 26.21
CA PRO A 215 10.05 24.79 27.03
C PRO A 215 8.88 23.83 27.29
N LYS A 216 7.63 24.34 27.29
CA LYS A 216 6.41 23.51 27.43
C LYS A 216 6.23 22.58 26.24
N ILE A 217 6.50 23.07 25.03
CA ILE A 217 6.38 22.28 23.79
C ILE A 217 7.48 21.23 23.76
N LEU A 218 8.70 21.58 24.18
CA LEU A 218 9.81 20.65 24.29
C LEU A 218 9.51 19.51 25.30
N VAL A 219 8.90 19.83 26.44
CA VAL A 219 8.46 18.81 27.41
C VAL A 219 7.37 17.91 26.82
N CYS A 220 6.37 18.47 26.13
CA CYS A 220 5.37 17.67 25.43
C CYS A 220 6.00 16.78 24.35
N LEU A 221 6.99 17.29 23.59
CA LEU A 221 7.71 16.54 22.58
C LEU A 221 8.50 15.37 23.19
N ALA A 222 9.19 15.62 24.30
CA ALA A 222 9.91 14.60 25.05
C ALA A 222 8.97 13.53 25.62
N LEU A 223 7.84 13.95 26.19
CA LEU A 223 6.80 13.05 26.69
C LEU A 223 6.31 12.11 25.58
N ARG A 224 6.08 12.65 24.37
CA ARG A 224 5.65 11.84 23.22
C ARG A 224 6.71 10.85 22.76
N LEU A 225 7.99 11.24 22.75
CA LEU A 225 9.08 10.32 22.45
C LEU A 225 9.12 9.17 23.47
N VAL A 226 8.98 9.46 24.76
CA VAL A 226 8.94 8.43 25.81
C VAL A 226 7.74 7.51 25.64
N VAL A 227 6.55 8.06 25.40
CA VAL A 227 5.32 7.29 25.15
C VAL A 227 5.47 6.41 23.90
N ALA A 228 6.04 6.93 22.81
CA ALA A 228 6.28 6.16 21.60
C ALA A 228 7.21 4.95 21.84
N LEU A 229 8.28 5.13 22.64
CA LEU A 229 9.16 4.03 23.04
C LEU A 229 8.45 3.01 23.93
N LEU A 230 7.63 3.48 24.88
CA LEU A 230 6.84 2.59 25.75
C LEU A 230 5.82 1.76 24.96
N ASN A 231 5.11 2.36 24.00
CA ASN A 231 4.17 1.65 23.14
C ASN A 231 4.86 0.56 22.33
N ARG A 232 6.09 0.80 21.83
CA ARG A 232 6.88 -0.25 21.15
C ARG A 232 7.27 -1.38 22.07
N ALA A 233 7.70 -1.06 23.29
CA ALA A 233 8.00 -2.07 24.30
C ALA A 233 6.76 -2.90 24.63
N LEU A 234 5.59 -2.28 24.76
CA LEU A 234 4.32 -2.98 24.96
C LEU A 234 3.96 -3.89 23.78
N ASN A 235 4.11 -3.41 22.53
CA ASN A 235 3.83 -4.20 21.33
C ASN A 235 4.67 -5.49 21.25
N VAL A 236 5.86 -5.51 21.85
CA VAL A 236 6.70 -6.72 21.96
C VAL A 236 6.37 -7.52 23.23
N ALA A 237 6.15 -6.84 24.36
CA ALA A 237 5.90 -7.50 25.64
C ALA A 237 4.55 -8.22 25.72
N ILE A 238 3.50 -7.69 25.07
CA ILE A 238 2.15 -8.28 25.07
C ILE A 238 2.14 -9.69 24.43
N PRO A 239 2.62 -9.90 23.18
CA PRO A 239 2.66 -11.23 22.59
C PRO A 239 3.63 -12.17 23.33
N TRP A 240 4.75 -11.64 23.84
CA TRP A 240 5.69 -12.43 24.65
C TRP A 240 5.07 -12.94 25.96
N GLN A 241 4.33 -12.08 26.66
CA GLN A 241 3.65 -12.43 27.91
C GLN A 241 2.51 -13.42 27.65
N LEU A 242 1.78 -13.27 26.53
CA LEU A 242 0.76 -14.22 26.12
C LEU A 242 1.36 -15.62 25.91
N GLY A 243 2.51 -15.72 25.25
CA GLY A 243 3.24 -17.00 25.09
C GLY A 243 3.57 -17.64 26.43
N THR A 244 4.15 -16.87 27.35
CA THR A 244 4.50 -17.35 28.71
C THR A 244 3.27 -17.82 29.50
N ALA A 245 2.14 -17.12 29.37
CA ALA A 245 0.88 -17.51 30.01
C ALA A 245 0.34 -18.83 29.46
N ILE A 246 0.42 -19.04 28.14
CA ILE A 246 0.02 -20.28 27.46
C ILE A 246 0.93 -21.45 27.89
N ASP A 247 2.25 -21.24 27.92
CA ASP A 247 3.20 -22.30 28.31
C ASP A 247 2.96 -22.80 29.73
N LYS A 248 2.61 -21.89 30.66
CA LYS A 248 2.26 -22.23 32.05
C LYS A 248 0.90 -22.92 32.18
N LEU A 249 -0.04 -22.62 31.29
CA LEU A 249 -1.32 -23.34 31.22
C LEU A 249 -1.13 -24.77 30.71
N ILE A 250 -0.22 -24.98 29.77
CA ILE A 250 0.06 -26.31 29.19
C ILE A 250 0.91 -27.17 30.13
N SER A 251 1.92 -26.57 30.79
CA SER A 251 2.93 -27.30 31.57
C SER A 251 2.66 -27.34 33.09
N GLY A 252 1.67 -26.59 33.58
CA GLY A 252 1.40 -26.41 35.01
C GLY A 252 0.53 -27.53 35.64
N PRO A 253 0.52 -27.65 36.98
CA PRO A 253 -0.20 -28.70 37.71
C PRO A 253 -1.74 -28.50 37.77
N GLY A 254 -2.35 -27.92 36.73
CA GLY A 254 -3.79 -27.65 36.65
C GLY A 254 -4.26 -26.39 37.36
N THR A 255 -3.36 -25.55 37.88
CA THR A 255 -3.68 -24.25 38.48
C THR A 255 -3.61 -23.12 37.45
N LEU A 256 -4.62 -22.26 37.38
CA LEU A 256 -4.62 -21.10 36.49
C LEU A 256 -3.52 -20.07 36.88
N PRO A 257 -2.65 -19.65 35.93
CA PRO A 257 -1.60 -18.66 36.15
C PRO A 257 -2.18 -17.22 36.16
N TRP A 258 -2.92 -16.89 37.23
CA TRP A 258 -3.59 -15.59 37.38
C TRP A 258 -2.64 -14.41 37.34
N LYS A 259 -1.41 -14.55 37.84
CA LYS A 259 -0.41 -13.47 37.84
C LYS A 259 -0.05 -13.05 36.41
N GLU A 260 0.16 -14.02 35.54
CA GLU A 260 0.57 -13.82 34.16
C GLU A 260 -0.57 -13.23 33.34
N ILE A 261 -1.79 -13.69 33.58
CA ILE A 261 -3.02 -13.17 32.96
C ILE A 261 -3.23 -11.71 33.38
N VAL A 262 -3.18 -11.39 34.67
CA VAL A 262 -3.37 -10.02 35.16
C VAL A 262 -2.31 -9.07 34.61
N PHE A 263 -1.06 -9.52 34.51
CA PHE A 263 0.01 -8.72 33.93
C PHE A 263 -0.22 -8.47 32.43
N TRP A 264 -0.63 -9.50 31.68
CA TRP A 264 -1.00 -9.37 30.26
C TRP A 264 -2.19 -8.42 30.06
N THR A 265 -3.26 -8.58 30.85
CA THR A 265 -4.45 -7.72 30.78
C THR A 265 -4.12 -6.27 31.15
N THR A 266 -3.21 -6.05 32.11
CA THR A 266 -2.74 -4.70 32.45
C THR A 266 -1.94 -4.09 31.30
N GLY A 267 -1.09 -4.88 30.62
CA GLY A 267 -0.40 -4.44 29.41
C GLY A 267 -1.36 -4.02 28.29
N LEU A 268 -2.42 -4.80 28.06
CA LEU A 268 -3.47 -4.46 27.09
C LEU A 268 -4.24 -3.18 27.48
N LEU A 269 -4.50 -2.98 28.77
CA LEU A 269 -5.15 -1.76 29.26
C LEU A 269 -4.26 -0.52 29.04
N LEU A 270 -2.95 -0.65 29.27
CA LEU A 270 -1.98 0.44 29.06
C LEU A 270 -1.79 0.79 27.58
N ASP A 271 -1.89 -0.19 26.67
CA ASP A 271 -1.86 0.05 25.22
C ASP A 271 -3.21 0.57 24.68
N SER A 272 -4.28 0.45 25.45
CA SER A 272 -5.59 0.93 25.02
C SER A 272 -5.61 2.45 24.72
N SER A 273 -6.68 2.90 24.05
CA SER A 273 -6.88 4.33 23.72
C SER A 273 -6.88 5.27 24.95
N LEU A 274 -7.15 4.73 26.14
CA LEU A 274 -7.17 5.43 27.42
C LEU A 274 -5.84 5.37 28.18
N GLY A 275 -4.89 4.51 27.76
CA GLY A 275 -3.59 4.34 28.40
C GLY A 275 -2.56 5.34 27.90
N PHE A 276 -1.37 4.87 27.52
CA PHE A 276 -0.29 5.74 27.05
C PHE A 276 -0.68 6.53 25.79
N ASN A 277 -1.53 5.95 24.94
CA ASN A 277 -2.07 6.62 23.76
C ASN A 277 -2.91 7.88 24.10
N ALA A 278 -3.53 7.95 25.27
CA ALA A 278 -4.22 9.17 25.70
C ALA A 278 -3.24 10.31 26.00
N LEU A 279 -2.10 9.99 26.62
CA LEU A 279 -1.04 10.97 26.91
C LEU A 279 -0.42 11.51 25.63
N ASP A 280 -0.16 10.65 24.64
CA ASP A 280 0.32 11.09 23.32
C ASP A 280 -0.68 12.04 22.66
N ARG A 281 -1.97 11.70 22.67
CA ARG A 281 -3.03 12.55 22.10
C ARG A 281 -3.11 13.92 22.77
N LEU A 282 -3.04 13.98 24.11
CA LEU A 282 -3.07 15.24 24.84
C LEU A 282 -1.86 16.12 24.50
N ALA A 283 -0.66 15.53 24.46
CA ALA A 283 0.56 16.23 24.09
C ALA A 283 0.53 16.69 22.63
N SER A 284 0.07 15.83 21.71
CA SER A 284 -0.15 16.14 20.30
C SER A 284 -1.08 17.33 20.12
N ASN A 285 -2.28 17.27 20.69
CA ASN A 285 -3.27 18.33 20.60
C ASN A 285 -2.74 19.66 21.14
N TYR A 286 -1.97 19.63 22.23
CA TYR A 286 -1.34 20.83 22.77
C TYR A 286 -0.32 21.43 21.80
N ILE A 287 0.58 20.62 21.24
CA ILE A 287 1.59 21.04 20.26
C ILE A 287 0.89 21.61 19.01
N GLN A 288 -0.12 20.92 18.48
CA GLN A 288 -0.85 21.35 17.29
C GLN A 288 -1.56 22.68 17.50
N ASN A 289 -2.27 22.84 18.61
CA ASN A 289 -2.97 24.08 18.94
C ASN A 289 -1.99 25.24 19.16
N SER A 290 -0.84 24.99 19.79
CA SER A 290 0.20 26.02 19.97
C SER A 290 0.80 26.44 18.63
N SER A 291 1.21 25.49 17.80
CA SER A 291 1.77 25.75 16.47
C SER A 291 0.79 26.51 15.57
N TYR A 292 -0.49 26.10 15.55
CA TYR A 292 -1.55 26.79 14.81
C TYR A 292 -1.69 28.25 15.24
N LYS A 293 -1.70 28.53 16.55
CA LYS A 293 -1.77 29.91 17.07
C LYS A 293 -0.57 30.76 16.65
N GLN A 294 0.64 30.19 16.68
CA GLN A 294 1.86 30.91 16.29
C GLN A 294 1.88 31.24 14.80
N VAL A 295 1.61 30.25 13.94
CA VAL A 295 1.54 30.43 12.49
C VAL A 295 0.44 31.42 12.11
N SER A 296 -0.75 31.28 12.70
CA SER A 296 -1.88 32.18 12.45
C SER A 296 -1.58 33.61 12.87
N LYS A 297 -0.95 33.82 14.04
CA LYS A 297 -0.54 35.15 14.52
C LYS A 297 0.49 35.79 13.59
N LEU A 298 1.48 35.03 13.13
CA LEU A 298 2.50 35.52 12.20
C LEU A 298 1.89 35.86 10.83
N ALA A 299 1.07 34.98 10.28
CA ALA A 299 0.40 35.18 9.00
C ALA A 299 -0.52 36.41 9.05
N MET A 300 -1.38 36.50 10.08
CA MET A 300 -2.28 37.65 10.26
C MET A 300 -1.50 38.94 10.49
N GLY A 301 -0.43 38.90 11.30
CA GLY A 301 0.44 40.05 11.53
C GLY A 301 1.16 40.53 10.28
N HIS A 302 1.49 39.62 9.35
CA HIS A 302 2.01 39.97 8.04
C HIS A 302 0.92 40.58 7.16
N ILE A 303 -0.24 39.92 7.06
CA ILE A 303 -1.40 40.38 6.29
C ILE A 303 -1.79 41.80 6.67
N MET A 304 -1.89 42.13 7.96
CA MET A 304 -2.24 43.47 8.45
C MET A 304 -1.22 44.57 8.10
N LYS A 305 0.00 44.20 7.66
CA LYS A 305 1.04 45.14 7.22
C LYS A 305 1.05 45.35 5.70
N LEU A 306 0.24 44.62 4.94
CA LEU A 306 0.18 44.79 3.49
C LEU A 306 -0.56 46.07 3.09
N SER A 307 -0.37 46.49 1.84
CA SER A 307 -0.98 47.72 1.32
C SER A 307 -2.50 47.61 1.23
N PHE A 308 -3.19 48.75 1.30
CA PHE A 308 -4.63 48.83 1.11
C PHE A 308 -5.09 48.23 -0.24
N GLU A 309 -4.28 48.38 -1.30
CA GLU A 309 -4.53 47.79 -2.62
C GLU A 309 -4.56 46.25 -2.58
N PHE A 310 -3.72 45.62 -1.76
CA PHE A 310 -3.77 44.17 -1.54
C PHE A 310 -5.07 43.74 -0.84
N HIS A 311 -5.46 44.47 0.21
CA HIS A 311 -6.69 44.19 0.95
C HIS A 311 -7.96 44.44 0.13
N SER A 312 -7.94 45.41 -0.79
CA SER A 312 -9.07 45.73 -1.66
C SER A 312 -9.19 44.80 -2.87
N SER A 313 -8.09 44.16 -3.30
CA SER A 313 -8.06 43.31 -4.50
C SER A 313 -8.23 41.81 -4.22
N LYS A 314 -8.12 41.37 -2.96
CA LYS A 314 -8.20 39.96 -2.55
C LYS A 314 -9.39 39.69 -1.64
N ASN A 315 -10.08 38.58 -1.88
CA ASN A 315 -11.18 38.15 -1.03
C ASN A 315 -10.65 37.67 0.34
N THR A 316 -11.13 38.28 1.41
CA THR A 316 -10.73 37.91 2.79
C THR A 316 -11.02 36.43 3.09
N GLY A 317 -12.07 35.86 2.50
CA GLY A 317 -12.39 34.43 2.65
C GLY A 317 -11.34 33.50 2.02
N GLU A 318 -10.73 33.90 0.90
CA GLU A 318 -9.64 33.14 0.27
C GLU A 318 -8.36 33.22 1.11
N ILE A 319 -8.06 34.38 1.67
CA ILE A 319 -6.91 34.58 2.56
C ILE A 319 -7.07 33.73 3.83
N LEU A 320 -8.24 33.78 4.48
CA LEU A 320 -8.50 32.99 5.68
C LEU A 320 -8.43 31.49 5.41
N LYS A 321 -8.96 31.04 4.27
CA LYS A 321 -8.84 29.65 3.81
C LYS A 321 -7.39 29.23 3.60
N ALA A 322 -6.55 30.11 3.04
CA ALA A 322 -5.13 29.83 2.86
C ALA A 322 -4.38 29.71 4.21
N ILE A 323 -4.74 30.52 5.21
CA ILE A 323 -4.19 30.40 6.58
C ILE A 323 -4.63 29.08 7.22
N ASP A 324 -5.90 28.71 7.07
CA ASP A 324 -6.41 27.46 7.65
C ASP A 324 -5.75 26.24 7.00
N GLN A 325 -5.52 26.28 5.68
CA GLN A 325 -4.75 25.26 4.96
C GLN A 325 -3.30 25.16 5.44
N ALA A 326 -2.67 26.25 5.89
CA ALA A 326 -1.33 26.21 6.47
C ALA A 326 -1.29 25.39 7.77
N GLY A 327 -2.41 25.25 8.49
CA GLY A 327 -2.53 24.37 9.66
C GLY A 327 -2.26 22.90 9.33
N SER A 328 -2.60 22.45 8.12
CA SER A 328 -2.34 21.07 7.67
C SER A 328 -0.85 20.74 7.58
N LEU A 329 0.03 21.73 7.38
CA LEU A 329 1.48 21.54 7.36
C LEU A 329 2.00 21.05 8.71
N ASN A 330 1.43 21.56 9.80
CA ASN A 330 1.81 21.14 11.15
C ASN A 330 1.40 19.67 11.41
N SER A 331 0.20 19.27 10.98
CA SER A 331 -0.24 17.88 11.04
C SER A 331 0.63 16.96 10.18
N LEU A 332 1.08 17.41 9.00
CA LEU A 332 1.96 16.62 8.13
C LEU A 332 3.34 16.37 8.75
N VAL A 333 3.95 17.38 9.38
CA VAL A 333 5.25 17.20 10.07
C VAL A 333 5.13 16.18 11.18
N GLU A 334 4.06 16.26 11.97
CA GLU A 334 3.80 15.32 13.05
C GLU A 334 3.56 13.90 12.55
N LEU A 335 2.77 13.76 11.49
CA LEU A 335 2.54 12.48 10.81
C LEU A 335 3.85 11.83 10.37
N VAL A 336 4.74 12.60 9.74
CA VAL A 336 6.02 12.08 9.23
C VAL A 336 6.94 11.66 10.38
N ILE A 337 7.11 12.52 11.40
CA ILE A 337 8.09 12.29 12.48
C ILE A 337 7.61 11.24 13.48
N PHE A 338 6.33 11.25 13.86
CA PHE A 338 5.81 10.42 14.97
C PHE A 338 5.00 9.20 14.51
N GLN A 339 4.63 9.10 13.23
CA GLN A 339 3.93 7.91 12.72
C GLN A 339 4.73 7.23 11.62
N ILE A 340 5.00 7.91 10.50
CA ILE A 340 5.59 7.27 9.31
C ILE A 340 7.02 6.78 9.59
N LEU A 341 7.92 7.66 10.05
CA LEU A 341 9.31 7.32 10.29
C LEU A 341 9.44 6.19 11.34
N PRO A 342 8.72 6.24 12.47
CA PRO A 342 8.59 5.14 13.40
C PRO A 342 8.21 3.80 12.75
N ILE A 343 7.11 3.77 11.98
CA ILE A 343 6.62 2.54 11.34
C ILE A 343 7.64 1.96 10.36
N VAL A 344 8.29 2.82 9.56
CA VAL A 344 9.35 2.40 8.64
C VAL A 344 10.51 1.77 9.39
N PHE A 345 10.94 2.38 10.50
CA PHE A 345 12.02 1.85 11.33
C PHE A 345 11.66 0.50 11.96
N ASP A 346 10.44 0.37 12.50
CA ASP A 346 9.96 -0.91 13.06
C ASP A 346 9.88 -2.01 12.01
N SER A 347 9.46 -1.66 10.79
CA SER A 347 9.42 -2.58 9.65
C SER A 347 10.82 -3.08 9.25
N ILE A 348 11.82 -2.19 9.20
CA ILE A 348 13.21 -2.57 8.92
C ILE A 348 13.74 -3.51 10.01
N ILE A 349 13.51 -3.18 11.29
CA ILE A 349 13.93 -4.03 12.42
C ILE A 349 13.27 -5.40 12.33
N ALA A 350 11.96 -5.46 12.10
CA ALA A 350 11.24 -6.71 11.95
C ALA A 350 11.79 -7.55 10.79
N MET A 351 12.10 -6.91 9.66
CA MET A 351 12.69 -7.57 8.50
C MET A 351 14.03 -8.22 8.82
N VAL A 352 14.94 -7.47 9.47
CA VAL A 352 16.26 -7.96 9.91
C VAL A 352 16.11 -9.09 10.93
N TYR A 353 15.26 -8.91 11.94
CA TYR A 353 15.05 -9.90 13.00
C TYR A 353 14.54 -11.23 12.44
N VAL A 354 13.54 -11.19 11.57
CA VAL A 354 12.96 -12.41 10.96
C VAL A 354 13.96 -13.09 10.02
N THR A 355 14.74 -12.31 9.25
CA THR A 355 15.76 -12.90 8.35
C THR A 355 16.82 -13.66 9.14
N HIS A 356 17.23 -13.14 10.31
CA HIS A 356 18.18 -13.83 11.18
C HIS A 356 17.61 -15.10 11.83
N LEU A 357 16.30 -15.18 12.07
CA LEU A 357 15.68 -16.28 12.81
C LEU A 357 15.15 -17.42 11.93
N PHE A 358 14.63 -17.12 10.73
CA PHE A 358 13.85 -18.06 9.92
C PHE A 358 14.17 -18.05 8.40
N ASP A 359 15.28 -17.44 7.99
CA ASP A 359 15.71 -17.20 6.60
C ASP A 359 14.91 -16.16 5.79
N ILE A 360 15.57 -15.58 4.78
CA ILE A 360 15.05 -14.50 3.90
C ILE A 360 13.73 -14.85 3.21
N ARG A 361 13.45 -16.14 2.97
CA ARG A 361 12.22 -16.59 2.30
C ARG A 361 10.98 -16.32 3.13
N LEU A 362 11.05 -16.51 4.45
CA LEU A 362 9.94 -16.22 5.35
C LEU A 362 9.71 -14.71 5.46
N THR A 363 10.80 -13.93 5.51
CA THR A 363 10.75 -12.47 5.53
C THR A 363 10.05 -11.89 4.30
N LEU A 364 10.39 -12.37 3.09
CA LEU A 364 9.74 -11.94 1.86
C LEU A 364 8.25 -12.30 1.84
N ALA A 365 7.87 -13.46 2.38
CA ALA A 365 6.47 -13.87 2.47
C ALA A 365 5.67 -12.99 3.44
N ILE A 366 6.20 -12.71 4.63
CA ILE A 366 5.55 -11.84 5.63
C ILE A 366 5.40 -10.40 5.11
N PHE A 367 6.46 -9.87 4.48
CA PHE A 367 6.40 -8.53 3.88
C PHE A 367 5.32 -8.47 2.78
N SER A 368 5.25 -9.49 1.92
CA SER A 368 4.22 -9.57 0.87
C SER A 368 2.80 -9.57 1.44
N ILE A 369 2.56 -10.27 2.55
CA ILE A 369 1.26 -10.34 3.22
C ILE A 369 0.94 -9.03 3.96
N SER A 370 1.93 -8.35 4.54
CA SER A 370 1.71 -7.08 5.24
C SER A 370 1.38 -5.93 4.28
N THR A 371 1.74 -6.05 3.00
CA THR A 371 1.48 -5.04 1.97
C THR A 371 0.15 -5.22 1.23
N THR A 372 -0.53 -6.35 1.44
CA THR A 372 -1.90 -6.61 0.94
C THR A 372 -2.93 -6.25 2.00
#